data_AF-A0A1U7HNX8-F1
#
_entry.id   AF-A0A1U7HNX8-F1
#
_cell.length_a   1.000
_cell.length_b   1.000
_cell.length_c   1.000
_cell.angle_alpha   90.00
_cell.angle_beta   90.00
_cell.angle_gamma   90.00
#
_symmetry.space_group_name_H-M   'P 1'
#
loop_
_entity.id
_entity.type
_entity.pdbx_description
1 polymer ?
#
loop_
_entity_poly.entity_id
_entity_poly.type
_entity_poly.pdbx_seq_one_letter_code
_entity_poly.pdbx_strand_id
1 'polypeptide(L)'
;MNLGLNPTYSALDDKQPAYNLGLNGANTYETLRYLQHAIKNQKDLKLVILGLDFIMFNQELGNQPGFDEGRLEKQAITSQDFINTTFSLDTLSLSEKTIEANRTNSDRDIYYPNGFMRLQRGDKDKNLTEFKKSIAVYFNVHSNYKLSQQYLDDLREIVNLCRERGITLIGFISPAHVTQSEAIYAAGQWQILEQWKREVVKILPVWDFSDYNSITTEPVSEKMKNYIDSSHYKEAIGNLVLDRILSYKKVEVPKDFGVYLTPDNIESHLAKIRANREKWVKANPNDAELVKIIKQEQETKKTK
;
A
#
# COMPACT_ATOMS: atom_id res chain seq x y z
N MET A 1 2.83 0.10 2.60
CA MET A 1 2.31 -1.22 3.02
C MET A 1 3.45 -2.15 3.43
N ASN A 2 3.57 -2.51 4.71
CA ASN A 2 4.75 -3.23 5.26
C ASN A 2 4.70 -4.75 5.02
N LEU A 3 3.59 -5.22 4.45
CA LEU A 3 3.27 -6.62 4.15
C LEU A 3 3.44 -6.97 2.66
N GLY A 4 3.84 -6.01 1.83
CA GLY A 4 3.70 -6.09 0.39
C GLY A 4 4.62 -7.13 -0.26
N LEU A 5 5.85 -6.72 -0.57
CA LEU A 5 6.76 -7.52 -1.39
C LEU A 5 7.81 -8.20 -0.50
N ASN A 6 7.89 -9.52 -0.54
CA ASN A 6 8.91 -10.26 0.21
C ASN A 6 10.30 -10.05 -0.44
N PRO A 7 11.26 -9.39 0.24
CA PRO A 7 12.57 -9.07 -0.35
C PRO A 7 13.47 -10.30 -0.49
N THR A 8 13.12 -11.45 0.09
CA THR A 8 13.85 -12.73 -0.08
C THR A 8 13.12 -13.70 -1.02
N TYR A 9 12.07 -13.25 -1.70
CA TYR A 9 11.42 -14.06 -2.71
C TYR A 9 12.33 -14.23 -3.94
N SER A 10 12.33 -15.42 -4.53
CA SER A 10 13.34 -15.83 -5.52
C SER A 10 13.33 -15.04 -6.83
N ALA A 11 12.30 -14.22 -7.09
CA ALA A 11 12.32 -13.25 -8.18
C ALA A 11 13.39 -12.14 -7.99
N LEU A 12 13.92 -12.01 -6.77
CA LEU A 12 14.91 -11.01 -6.37
C LEU A 12 16.29 -11.62 -6.06
N ASP A 13 16.53 -12.90 -6.35
CA ASP A 13 17.80 -13.58 -6.01
C ASP A 13 19.01 -12.90 -6.68
N ASP A 14 18.85 -12.45 -7.93
CA ASP A 14 19.87 -11.71 -8.71
C ASP A 14 19.91 -10.20 -8.40
N LYS A 15 19.09 -9.74 -7.44
CA LYS A 15 18.91 -8.33 -7.05
C LYS A 15 19.22 -8.10 -5.57
N GLN A 16 19.88 -9.05 -4.92
CA GLN A 16 20.29 -8.93 -3.51
C GLN A 16 21.51 -8.01 -3.34
N PRO A 17 21.65 -7.34 -2.17
CA PRO A 17 20.70 -7.34 -1.05
C PRO A 17 19.45 -6.50 -1.35
N ALA A 18 18.28 -6.97 -0.92
CA ALA A 18 17.01 -6.25 -1.04
C ALA A 18 16.41 -5.93 0.34
N TYR A 19 15.70 -4.79 0.42
CA TYR A 19 15.02 -4.33 1.64
C TYR A 19 13.60 -3.86 1.31
N ASN A 20 12.62 -4.29 2.10
CA ASN A 20 11.25 -3.81 2.02
C ASN A 20 11.10 -2.56 2.91
N LEU A 21 11.16 -1.38 2.29
CA LEU A 21 10.88 -0.11 2.96
C LEU A 21 9.38 0.18 2.96
N GLY A 22 8.63 -0.71 3.58
CA GLY A 22 7.21 -0.52 3.79
C GLY A 22 6.97 0.63 4.75
N LEU A 23 6.21 1.62 4.28
CA LEU A 23 5.72 2.71 5.11
C LEU A 23 4.21 2.54 5.34
N ASN A 24 3.76 2.80 6.57
CA ASN A 24 2.34 2.74 6.91
C ASN A 24 1.70 4.11 6.65
N GLY A 25 0.75 4.18 5.73
CA GLY A 25 -0.03 5.40 5.46
C GLY A 25 0.76 6.58 4.87
N ALA A 26 2.02 6.37 4.45
CA ALA A 26 2.87 7.45 3.95
C ALA A 26 2.28 8.13 2.72
N ASN A 27 2.39 9.45 2.66
CA ASN A 27 2.11 10.20 1.45
C ASN A 27 3.32 10.15 0.47
N THR A 28 3.15 10.74 -0.71
CA THR A 28 4.20 10.72 -1.75
C THR A 28 5.42 11.55 -1.36
N TYR A 29 5.26 12.61 -0.57
CA TYR A 29 6.37 13.39 -0.03
C TYR A 29 7.25 12.54 0.90
N GLU A 30 6.67 11.86 1.89
CA GLU A 30 7.42 10.96 2.77
C GLU A 30 8.18 9.90 1.96
N THR A 31 7.52 9.33 0.96
CA THR A 31 8.11 8.33 0.05
C THR A 31 9.33 8.89 -0.69
N LEU A 32 9.24 10.12 -1.21
CA LEU A 32 10.36 10.82 -1.83
C LEU A 32 11.52 11.01 -0.84
N ARG A 33 11.24 11.45 0.38
CA ARG A 33 12.27 11.67 1.41
C ARG A 33 12.97 10.40 1.84
N TYR A 34 12.22 9.29 1.94
CA TYR A 34 12.80 7.98 2.22
C TYR A 34 13.64 7.45 1.05
N LEU A 35 13.24 7.69 -0.21
CA LEU A 35 14.08 7.38 -1.36
C LEU A 35 15.38 8.18 -1.35
N GLN A 36 15.33 9.48 -1.06
CA GLN A 36 16.53 10.31 -0.93
C GLN A 36 17.47 9.80 0.18
N HIS A 37 16.91 9.42 1.33
CA HIS A 37 17.68 8.77 2.39
C HIS A 37 18.32 7.46 1.93
N ALA A 38 17.58 6.61 1.20
CA ALA A 38 18.12 5.36 0.66
C ALA A 38 19.25 5.61 -0.34
N ILE A 39 19.08 6.52 -1.31
CA ILE A 39 20.10 6.88 -2.30
C ILE A 39 21.37 7.44 -1.63
N LYS A 40 21.21 8.26 -0.57
CA LYS A 40 22.35 8.84 0.15
C LYS A 40 23.17 7.78 0.89
N ASN A 41 22.51 6.77 1.44
CA ASN A 41 23.15 5.72 2.25
C ASN A 41 23.51 4.46 1.45
N GLN A 42 22.94 4.27 0.27
CA GLN A 42 23.16 3.11 -0.60
C GLN A 42 23.55 3.59 -2.00
N LYS A 43 24.83 3.95 -2.17
CA LYS A 43 25.35 4.49 -3.44
C LYS A 43 25.21 3.53 -4.63
N ASP A 44 25.12 2.24 -4.35
CA ASP A 44 24.95 1.19 -5.37
C ASP A 44 23.50 0.74 -5.56
N LEU A 45 22.50 1.46 -5.04
CA LEU A 45 21.09 1.16 -5.30
C LEU A 45 20.84 1.08 -6.81
N LYS A 46 20.34 -0.07 -7.31
CA LYS A 46 20.11 -0.30 -8.75
C LYS A 46 18.64 -0.40 -9.14
N LEU A 47 17.77 -0.79 -8.21
CA LEU A 47 16.37 -1.07 -8.47
C LEU A 47 15.51 -0.51 -7.33
N VAL A 48 14.45 0.19 -7.71
CA VAL A 48 13.36 0.61 -6.83
C VAL A 48 12.07 0.05 -7.39
N ILE A 49 11.35 -0.72 -6.57
CA ILE A 49 9.99 -1.17 -6.86
C ILE A 49 9.05 -0.34 -5.99
N LEU A 50 8.29 0.56 -6.61
CA LEU A 50 7.48 1.57 -5.93
C LEU A 50 6.00 1.19 -5.98
N GLY A 51 5.42 0.90 -4.82
CA GLY A 51 3.98 0.75 -4.66
C GLY A 51 3.29 2.12 -4.56
N LEU A 52 2.24 2.31 -5.36
CA LEU A 52 1.44 3.52 -5.43
C LEU A 52 0.01 3.22 -5.01
N ASP A 53 -0.50 3.97 -4.04
CA ASP A 53 -1.88 3.88 -3.59
C ASP A 53 -2.57 5.24 -3.76
N PHE A 54 -3.85 5.26 -4.14
CA PHE A 54 -4.61 6.49 -4.37
C PHE A 54 -4.57 7.43 -3.16
N ILE A 55 -4.64 6.88 -1.95
CA ILE A 55 -4.55 7.61 -0.67
C ILE A 55 -3.28 8.47 -0.54
N MET A 56 -2.14 8.04 -1.10
CA MET A 56 -0.84 8.72 -0.99
C MET A 56 -0.81 10.10 -1.67
N PHE A 57 -1.81 10.37 -2.51
CA PHE A 57 -1.96 11.59 -3.30
C PHE A 57 -3.10 12.48 -2.80
N ASN A 58 -3.70 12.15 -1.64
CA ASN A 58 -4.74 12.96 -1.03
C ASN A 58 -4.14 14.21 -0.39
N GLN A 59 -4.51 15.41 -0.84
CA GLN A 59 -4.06 16.68 -0.27
C GLN A 59 -4.38 16.83 1.23
N GLU A 60 -5.42 16.13 1.70
CA GLU A 60 -5.82 16.14 3.10
C GLU A 60 -5.01 15.14 3.98
N LEU A 61 -4.11 14.35 3.37
CA LEU A 61 -3.24 13.40 4.08
C LEU A 61 -1.93 14.07 4.49
N GLY A 62 -1.86 14.53 5.73
CA GLY A 62 -0.62 15.01 6.33
C GLY A 62 0.44 13.92 6.52
N ASN A 63 1.66 14.34 6.89
CA ASN A 63 2.73 13.41 7.23
C ASN A 63 2.33 12.52 8.40
N GLN A 64 2.70 11.24 8.33
CA GLN A 64 2.38 10.30 9.40
C GLN A 64 3.12 10.66 10.70
N PRO A 65 2.53 10.42 11.89
CA PRO A 65 3.17 10.78 13.17
C PRO A 65 4.56 10.17 13.40
N GLY A 66 4.87 9.05 12.73
CA GLY A 66 6.18 8.41 12.79
C GLY A 66 7.24 9.00 11.85
N PHE A 67 6.84 9.92 10.96
CA PHE A 67 7.76 10.59 10.03
C PHE A 67 8.48 11.74 10.70
N ASP A 68 9.80 11.72 10.62
CA ASP A 68 10.67 12.78 11.12
C ASP A 68 11.79 12.99 10.11
N GLU A 69 11.70 14.11 9.39
CA GLU A 69 12.69 14.52 8.40
C GLU A 69 14.08 14.67 9.01
N GLY A 70 14.16 15.07 10.29
CA GLY A 70 15.41 15.21 11.02
C GLY A 70 16.17 13.90 11.17
N ARG A 71 15.53 12.74 11.00
CA ARG A 71 16.19 11.41 11.04
C ARG A 71 16.68 10.95 9.67
N LEU A 72 16.20 11.60 8.61
CA LEU A 72 16.53 11.22 7.24
C LEU A 72 17.89 11.76 6.84
N GLU A 73 18.43 11.17 5.77
CA GLU A 73 19.72 11.54 5.20
C GLU A 73 20.93 11.52 6.17
N LYS A 74 20.83 10.77 7.26
CA LYS A 74 21.91 10.52 8.24
C LYS A 74 22.41 9.08 8.13
N GLN A 75 23.71 8.88 8.41
CA GLN A 75 24.37 7.57 8.42
C GLN A 75 24.35 6.88 9.79
N ALA A 76 23.96 7.60 10.85
CA ALA A 76 23.90 7.10 12.22
C ALA A 76 22.69 7.67 12.96
N ILE A 77 22.13 6.86 13.87
CA ILE A 77 21.18 7.31 14.90
C ILE A 77 21.92 8.34 15.76
N THR A 78 21.35 9.53 15.93
CA THR A 78 22.01 10.55 16.74
C THR A 78 21.88 10.22 18.23
N SER A 79 22.80 10.70 19.06
CA SER A 79 22.72 10.54 20.53
C SER A 79 21.42 11.13 21.10
N GLN A 80 20.86 12.14 20.42
CA GLN A 80 19.57 12.74 20.75
C GLN A 80 18.39 11.81 20.43
N ASP A 81 18.45 11.04 19.35
CA ASP A 81 17.44 10.02 19.03
C ASP A 81 17.44 8.89 20.05
N PHE A 82 18.62 8.50 20.53
CA PHE A 82 18.76 7.53 21.63
C PHE A 82 18.13 8.07 22.92
N ILE A 83 18.48 9.30 23.33
CA ILE A 83 17.90 9.94 24.53
C ILE A 83 16.38 10.11 24.41
N ASN A 84 15.87 10.55 23.26
CA ASN A 84 14.43 10.73 23.04
C ASN A 84 13.67 9.39 23.06
N THR A 85 14.30 8.31 22.60
CA THR A 85 13.70 6.96 22.63
C THR A 85 13.76 6.34 24.03
N THR A 86 14.85 6.56 24.77
CA THR A 86 15.10 5.95 26.11
C THR A 86 14.49 6.75 27.27
N PHE A 87 14.35 8.09 27.15
CA PHE A 87 13.85 8.98 28.22
C PHE A 87 12.46 9.57 27.98
N SER A 88 11.76 9.16 26.92
CA SER A 88 10.31 9.41 26.85
C SER A 88 9.65 8.65 28.01
N LEU A 89 9.06 9.38 28.96
CA LEU A 89 8.35 8.82 30.12
C LEU A 89 7.18 7.92 29.68
N ASP A 90 6.67 8.11 28.46
CA ASP A 90 5.68 7.23 27.83
C ASP A 90 6.29 5.86 27.42
N THR A 91 7.58 5.80 27.07
CA THR A 91 8.27 4.56 26.72
C THR A 91 8.45 3.63 27.93
N LEU A 92 8.60 4.16 29.15
CA LEU A 92 8.69 3.34 30.38
C LEU A 92 7.34 2.70 30.76
N SER A 93 6.24 3.44 30.66
CA SER A 93 4.89 2.90 30.89
C SER A 93 4.45 1.91 29.80
N LEU A 94 4.81 2.19 28.54
CA LEU A 94 4.53 1.28 27.43
C LEU A 94 5.43 0.04 27.47
N SER A 95 6.66 0.13 27.98
CA SER A 95 7.55 -1.04 28.13
C SER A 95 7.13 -1.95 29.27
N GLU A 96 6.58 -1.46 30.39
CA GLU A 96 5.97 -2.32 31.42
C GLU A 96 4.79 -3.13 30.87
N LYS A 97 3.85 -2.46 30.17
CA LYS A 97 2.72 -3.15 29.49
C LYS A 97 3.19 -4.10 28.39
N THR A 98 4.26 -3.74 27.68
CA THR A 98 4.85 -4.58 26.63
C THR A 98 5.57 -5.80 27.22
N ILE A 99 6.27 -5.66 28.35
CA ILE A 99 6.95 -6.75 29.09
C ILE A 99 5.92 -7.72 29.68
N GLU A 100 4.84 -7.20 30.26
CA GLU A 100 3.75 -8.04 30.78
C GLU A 100 3.05 -8.81 29.66
N ALA A 101 2.79 -8.16 28.53
CA ALA A 101 2.27 -8.82 27.34
C ALA A 101 3.31 -9.76 26.65
N ASN A 102 4.61 -9.52 26.79
CA ASN A 102 5.70 -10.37 26.28
C ASN A 102 5.83 -11.67 27.09
N ARG A 103 5.51 -11.64 28.39
CA ARG A 103 5.55 -12.84 29.25
C ARG A 103 4.53 -13.91 28.87
N THR A 104 3.50 -13.57 28.09
CA THR A 104 2.42 -14.49 27.69
C THR A 104 2.46 -14.91 26.22
N ASN A 105 3.28 -14.27 25.37
CA ASN A 105 3.38 -14.57 23.94
C ASN A 105 4.81 -14.32 23.42
N SER A 106 5.57 -15.39 23.17
CA SER A 106 7.03 -15.35 22.92
C SER A 106 7.46 -15.15 21.45
N ASP A 107 6.54 -15.10 20.48
CA ASP A 107 6.87 -14.93 19.05
C ASP A 107 6.60 -13.49 18.57
N ARG A 108 7.52 -12.55 18.87
CA ARG A 108 7.31 -11.11 18.62
C ARG A 108 8.24 -10.41 17.62
N ASP A 109 8.99 -11.13 16.80
CA ASP A 109 9.62 -10.47 15.64
C ASP A 109 8.57 -10.25 14.55
N ILE A 110 7.86 -9.11 14.68
CA ILE A 110 6.87 -8.66 13.69
C ILE A 110 7.59 -8.25 12.39
N TYR A 111 8.80 -7.71 12.48
CA TYR A 111 9.62 -7.29 11.34
C TYR A 111 10.92 -8.09 11.27
N TYR A 112 11.26 -8.56 10.07
CA TYR A 112 12.57 -9.12 9.77
C TYR A 112 13.62 -8.01 9.53
N PRO A 113 14.92 -8.30 9.66
CA PRO A 113 15.99 -7.34 9.37
C PRO A 113 15.97 -6.75 7.94
N ASN A 114 15.27 -7.41 7.02
CA ASN A 114 15.06 -6.96 5.64
C ASN A 114 13.79 -6.07 5.48
N GLY A 115 13.17 -5.65 6.58
CA GLY A 115 11.99 -4.77 6.60
C GLY A 115 10.66 -5.48 6.35
N PHE A 116 10.66 -6.78 6.01
CA PHE A 116 9.44 -7.52 5.75
C PHE A 116 8.68 -7.81 7.05
N MET A 117 7.40 -7.47 7.08
CA MET A 117 6.53 -7.77 8.22
C MET A 117 5.95 -9.19 8.10
N ARG A 118 6.15 -10.05 9.11
CA ARG A 118 5.49 -11.36 9.20
C ARG A 118 4.21 -11.25 10.02
N LEU A 119 3.11 -11.69 9.42
CA LEU A 119 1.85 -11.86 10.15
C LEU A 119 1.98 -12.96 11.21
N GLN A 120 1.52 -12.67 12.43
CA GLN A 120 1.57 -13.65 13.50
C GLN A 120 0.59 -14.81 13.25
N ARG A 121 0.85 -15.96 13.89
CA ARG A 121 0.02 -17.18 13.75
C ARG A 121 -1.45 -16.98 14.17
N GLY A 122 -1.74 -15.95 14.98
CA GLY A 122 -3.10 -15.50 15.36
C GLY A 122 -3.70 -14.36 14.53
N ASP A 123 -2.90 -13.65 13.72
CA ASP A 123 -3.39 -12.66 12.73
C ASP A 123 -4.04 -13.34 11.51
N LYS A 124 -3.90 -14.66 11.41
CA LYS A 124 -4.55 -15.48 10.37
C LYS A 124 -6.08 -15.44 10.44
N ASP A 125 -6.61 -15.02 11.59
CA ASP A 125 -8.03 -14.79 11.84
C ASP A 125 -8.31 -13.30 12.10
N LYS A 126 -7.71 -12.37 11.34
CA LYS A 126 -8.33 -11.05 11.17
C LYS A 126 -9.71 -11.29 10.55
N ASN A 127 -10.69 -11.34 11.44
CA ASN A 127 -12.06 -11.69 11.11
C ASN A 127 -12.67 -10.59 10.24
N LEU A 128 -13.84 -10.88 9.69
CA LEU A 128 -14.63 -9.98 8.86
C LEU A 128 -14.75 -8.54 9.44
N THR A 129 -14.61 -8.36 10.75
CA THR A 129 -14.63 -7.04 11.41
C THR A 129 -13.48 -6.14 10.98
N GLU A 130 -12.23 -6.62 10.97
CA GLU A 130 -11.08 -5.81 10.57
C GLU A 130 -11.13 -5.46 9.08
N PHE A 131 -11.63 -6.40 8.26
CA PHE A 131 -11.90 -6.15 6.85
C PHE A 131 -12.91 -5.01 6.67
N LYS A 132 -14.05 -5.05 7.38
CA LYS A 132 -15.08 -4.00 7.38
C LYS A 132 -14.56 -2.67 7.91
N LYS A 133 -13.75 -2.68 8.98
CA LYS A 133 -13.10 -1.47 9.51
C LYS A 133 -12.18 -0.84 8.46
N SER A 134 -11.40 -1.64 7.74
CA SER A 134 -10.53 -1.13 6.67
C SER A 134 -11.35 -0.48 5.54
N ILE A 135 -12.47 -1.09 5.12
CA ILE A 135 -13.39 -0.45 4.15
C ILE A 135 -13.91 0.90 4.70
N ALA A 136 -14.32 0.95 5.97
CA ALA A 136 -14.83 2.17 6.60
C ALA A 136 -13.77 3.29 6.67
N VAL A 137 -12.52 2.94 7.02
CA VAL A 137 -11.38 3.88 7.00
C VAL A 137 -11.19 4.43 5.60
N TYR A 138 -11.18 3.57 4.58
CA TYR A 138 -11.04 3.99 3.19
C TYR A 138 -12.19 4.88 2.73
N PHE A 139 -13.45 4.57 3.07
CA PHE A 139 -14.58 5.46 2.79
C PHE A 139 -14.37 6.85 3.40
N ASN A 140 -13.97 6.92 4.68
CA ASN A 140 -13.83 8.18 5.40
C ASN A 140 -12.66 9.03 4.86
N VAL A 141 -11.48 8.43 4.66
CA VAL A 141 -10.30 9.14 4.15
C VAL A 141 -10.57 9.71 2.76
N HIS A 142 -11.36 9.00 1.94
CA HIS A 142 -11.67 9.46 0.59
C HIS A 142 -12.92 10.36 0.52
N SER A 143 -13.73 10.48 1.58
CA SER A 143 -14.96 11.30 1.55
C SER A 143 -14.70 12.76 1.12
N ASN A 144 -13.57 13.32 1.55
CA ASN A 144 -13.14 14.69 1.21
C ASN A 144 -11.88 14.71 0.35
N TYR A 145 -11.64 13.64 -0.42
CA TYR A 145 -10.42 13.50 -1.20
C TYR A 145 -10.21 14.66 -2.17
N LYS A 146 -8.99 15.17 -2.22
CA LYS A 146 -8.54 16.09 -3.27
C LYS A 146 -7.20 15.60 -3.79
N LEU A 147 -7.07 15.52 -5.12
CA LEU A 147 -5.80 15.14 -5.74
C LEU A 147 -4.78 16.27 -5.54
N SER A 148 -3.69 15.97 -4.84
CA SER A 148 -2.62 16.92 -4.56
C SER A 148 -1.68 17.05 -5.76
N GLN A 149 -1.57 18.27 -6.31
CA GLN A 149 -0.56 18.57 -7.33
C GLN A 149 0.86 18.42 -6.79
N GLN A 150 1.10 18.84 -5.54
CA GLN A 150 2.42 18.70 -4.90
C GLN A 150 2.82 17.21 -4.81
N TYR A 151 1.91 16.31 -4.46
CA TYR A 151 2.23 14.88 -4.39
C TYR A 151 2.45 14.24 -5.77
N LEU A 152 1.81 14.76 -6.82
CA LEU A 152 2.19 14.40 -8.19
C LEU A 152 3.58 14.94 -8.57
N ASP A 153 3.94 16.13 -8.10
CA ASP A 153 5.27 16.72 -8.33
C ASP A 153 6.35 15.92 -7.57
N ASP A 154 6.06 15.45 -6.35
CA ASP A 154 6.96 14.57 -5.61
C ASP A 154 7.17 13.21 -6.34
N LEU A 155 6.13 12.67 -6.99
CA LEU A 155 6.27 11.48 -7.84
C LEU A 155 7.18 11.77 -9.04
N ARG A 156 7.05 12.94 -9.69
CA ARG A 156 7.96 13.35 -10.77
C ARG A 156 9.40 13.43 -10.27
N GLU A 157 9.61 13.95 -9.08
CA GLU A 157 10.93 14.02 -8.47
C GLU A 157 11.51 12.63 -8.18
N ILE A 158 10.70 11.68 -7.69
CA ILE A 158 11.13 10.27 -7.55
C ILE A 158 11.61 9.70 -8.91
N VAL A 159 10.84 9.92 -9.98
CA VAL A 159 11.20 9.46 -11.33
C VAL A 159 12.50 10.12 -11.82
N ASN A 160 12.65 11.44 -11.62
CA ASN A 160 13.83 12.19 -12.03
C ASN A 160 15.08 11.72 -11.27
N LEU A 161 15.00 11.60 -9.94
CA LEU A 161 16.11 11.10 -9.12
C LEU A 161 16.56 9.71 -9.53
N CYS A 162 15.61 8.80 -9.81
CA CYS A 162 15.96 7.47 -10.27
C CYS A 162 16.66 7.52 -11.64
N ARG A 163 16.14 8.32 -12.57
CA ARG A 163 16.72 8.50 -13.91
C ARG A 163 18.14 9.08 -13.85
N GLU A 164 18.34 10.16 -13.09
CA GLU A 164 19.64 10.83 -12.95
C GLU A 164 20.71 9.92 -12.33
N ARG A 165 20.30 9.01 -11.45
CA ARG A 165 21.19 8.06 -10.78
C ARG A 165 21.34 6.72 -11.52
N GLY A 166 20.67 6.54 -12.65
CA GLY A 166 20.66 5.27 -13.37
C GLY A 166 20.01 4.12 -12.59
N ILE A 167 19.08 4.44 -11.69
CA ILE A 167 18.28 3.49 -10.92
C ILE A 167 17.10 3.05 -11.77
N THR A 168 16.91 1.75 -11.92
CA THR A 168 15.70 1.20 -12.55
C THR A 168 14.52 1.42 -11.60
N LEU A 169 13.48 2.10 -12.07
CA LEU A 169 12.25 2.34 -11.32
C LEU A 169 11.10 1.55 -11.93
N ILE A 170 10.46 0.70 -11.14
CA ILE A 170 9.24 -0.03 -11.51
C ILE A 170 8.11 0.41 -10.59
N GLY A 171 7.13 1.14 -11.13
CA GLY A 171 5.93 1.54 -10.38
C GLY A 171 4.82 0.51 -10.52
N PHE A 172 4.06 0.28 -9.45
CA PHE A 172 2.83 -0.51 -9.50
C PHE A 172 1.74 0.09 -8.60
N ILE A 173 0.47 -0.07 -8.98
CA ILE A 173 -0.68 0.22 -8.14
C ILE A 173 -1.03 -1.05 -7.37
N SER A 174 -1.10 -0.95 -6.04
CA SER A 174 -1.24 -2.13 -5.17
C SER A 174 -2.53 -2.92 -5.43
N PRO A 175 -2.51 -4.26 -5.30
CA PRO A 175 -3.69 -5.11 -5.43
C PRO A 175 -4.61 -4.97 -4.22
N ALA A 176 -5.28 -3.84 -4.04
CA ALA A 176 -6.33 -3.68 -3.03
C ALA A 176 -7.56 -4.53 -3.39
N HIS A 177 -8.31 -4.97 -2.38
CA HIS A 177 -9.58 -5.64 -2.62
C HIS A 177 -10.59 -4.66 -3.23
N VAL A 178 -11.43 -5.12 -4.18
CA VAL A 178 -12.32 -4.23 -4.94
C VAL A 178 -13.34 -3.47 -4.08
N THR A 179 -13.62 -3.93 -2.86
CA THR A 179 -14.44 -3.19 -1.88
C THR A 179 -13.86 -1.81 -1.55
N GLN A 180 -12.55 -1.58 -1.71
CA GLN A 180 -11.96 -0.26 -1.57
C GLN A 180 -12.30 0.66 -2.74
N SER A 181 -12.24 0.15 -3.97
CA SER A 181 -12.70 0.88 -5.16
C SER A 181 -14.20 1.19 -5.07
N GLU A 182 -15.00 0.27 -4.52
CA GLU A 182 -16.41 0.53 -4.23
C GLU A 182 -16.62 1.57 -3.13
N ALA A 183 -15.77 1.61 -2.09
CA ALA A 183 -15.84 2.65 -1.07
C ALA A 183 -15.51 4.04 -1.65
N ILE A 184 -14.51 4.12 -2.53
CA ILE A 184 -14.16 5.35 -3.28
C ILE A 184 -15.32 5.78 -4.18
N TYR A 185 -15.95 4.82 -4.88
CA TYR A 185 -17.15 5.09 -5.68
C TYR A 185 -18.31 5.63 -4.82
N ALA A 186 -18.57 4.98 -3.69
CA ALA A 186 -19.64 5.34 -2.76
C ALA A 186 -19.41 6.72 -2.11
N ALA A 187 -18.16 7.13 -1.96
CA ALA A 187 -17.71 8.45 -1.52
C ALA A 187 -17.77 9.53 -2.63
N GLY A 188 -18.21 9.18 -3.85
CA GLY A 188 -18.32 10.12 -4.97
C GLY A 188 -17.00 10.45 -5.67
N GLN A 189 -15.91 9.72 -5.38
CA GLN A 189 -14.55 10.06 -5.82
C GLN A 189 -14.08 9.29 -7.06
N TRP A 190 -14.98 8.57 -7.74
CA TRP A 190 -14.60 7.72 -8.88
C TRP A 190 -13.91 8.49 -10.00
N GLN A 191 -14.44 9.66 -10.37
CA GLN A 191 -13.83 10.49 -11.42
C GLN A 191 -12.43 10.97 -11.04
N ILE A 192 -12.19 11.29 -9.76
CA ILE A 192 -10.88 11.71 -9.27
C ILE A 192 -9.91 10.53 -9.21
N LEU A 193 -10.37 9.32 -8.88
CA LEU A 193 -9.56 8.10 -8.99
C LEU A 193 -9.09 7.87 -10.43
N GLU A 194 -9.99 8.00 -11.41
CA GLU A 194 -9.62 7.89 -12.82
C GLU A 194 -8.66 8.99 -13.26
N GLN A 195 -8.88 10.24 -12.83
CA GLN A 195 -7.97 11.35 -13.08
C GLN A 195 -6.58 11.07 -12.49
N TRP A 196 -6.51 10.56 -11.26
CA TRP A 196 -5.25 10.18 -10.63
C TRP A 196 -4.50 9.11 -11.44
N LYS A 197 -5.17 8.03 -11.88
CA LYS A 197 -4.52 7.02 -12.73
C LYS A 197 -3.96 7.64 -14.02
N ARG A 198 -4.69 8.59 -14.64
CA ARG A 198 -4.19 9.33 -15.82
C ARG A 198 -2.95 10.15 -15.49
N GLU A 199 -2.95 10.92 -14.41
CA GLU A 199 -1.81 11.77 -14.04
C GLU A 199 -0.59 10.93 -13.65
N VAL A 200 -0.76 9.84 -12.90
CA VAL A 200 0.33 8.91 -12.57
C VAL A 200 0.96 8.33 -13.84
N VAL A 201 0.15 7.81 -14.76
CA VAL A 201 0.63 7.15 -15.98
C VAL A 201 1.34 8.12 -16.94
N LYS A 202 1.00 9.41 -16.91
CA LYS A 202 1.77 10.47 -17.63
C LYS A 202 3.17 10.66 -17.05
N ILE A 203 3.34 10.45 -15.74
CA ILE A 203 4.62 10.64 -15.04
C ILE A 203 5.48 9.37 -15.13
N LEU A 204 4.88 8.21 -14.94
CA LEU A 204 5.52 6.91 -14.90
C LEU A 204 4.55 5.84 -15.42
N PRO A 205 4.88 5.07 -16.47
CA PRO A 205 4.14 3.85 -16.79
C PRO A 205 4.17 2.86 -15.62
N VAL A 206 3.02 2.31 -15.24
CA VAL A 206 2.88 1.48 -14.03
C VAL A 206 2.14 0.18 -14.30
N TRP A 207 2.43 -0.84 -13.51
CA TRP A 207 1.59 -2.02 -13.43
C TRP A 207 0.39 -1.78 -12.53
N ASP A 208 -0.82 -2.00 -13.02
CA ASP A 208 -2.05 -1.88 -12.24
C ASP A 208 -2.56 -3.25 -11.80
N PHE A 209 -2.61 -3.46 -10.48
CA PHE A 209 -3.16 -4.68 -9.89
C PHE A 209 -4.47 -4.43 -9.14
N SER A 210 -5.00 -3.20 -9.10
CA SER A 210 -6.13 -2.82 -8.26
C SER A 210 -7.50 -3.03 -8.91
N ASP A 211 -7.54 -3.52 -10.15
CA ASP A 211 -8.79 -3.64 -10.91
C ASP A 211 -9.63 -4.83 -10.49
N TYR A 212 -10.83 -4.96 -11.06
CA TYR A 212 -11.69 -6.15 -10.92
C TYR A 212 -11.09 -7.34 -11.68
N ASN A 213 -10.39 -8.23 -10.96
CA ASN A 213 -9.73 -9.41 -11.48
C ASN A 213 -9.86 -10.59 -10.51
N SER A 214 -9.42 -11.77 -10.96
CA SER A 214 -9.51 -13.04 -10.23
C SER A 214 -8.91 -13.07 -8.82
N ILE A 215 -8.03 -12.12 -8.47
CA ILE A 215 -7.43 -12.00 -7.13
C ILE A 215 -8.20 -11.00 -6.26
N THR A 216 -8.48 -9.81 -6.80
CA THR A 216 -9.04 -8.66 -6.05
C THR A 216 -10.53 -8.78 -5.79
N THR A 217 -11.23 -9.66 -6.51
CA THR A 217 -12.68 -9.92 -6.38
C THR A 217 -12.97 -11.19 -5.59
N GLU A 218 -12.07 -11.64 -4.71
CA GLU A 218 -12.39 -12.79 -3.86
C GLU A 218 -13.62 -12.49 -2.99
N PRO A 219 -14.58 -13.41 -2.81
CA PRO A 219 -15.76 -13.10 -2.01
C PRO A 219 -15.40 -12.74 -0.57
N VAL A 220 -16.03 -11.70 -0.03
CA VAL A 220 -15.80 -11.30 1.36
C VAL A 220 -16.35 -12.37 2.30
N SER A 221 -15.49 -12.93 3.15
CA SER A 221 -15.86 -13.97 4.11
C SER A 221 -15.03 -13.88 5.38
N GLU A 222 -15.36 -14.71 6.39
CA GLU A 222 -14.56 -14.80 7.62
C GLU A 222 -13.13 -15.28 7.38
N LYS A 223 -12.88 -15.98 6.26
CA LYS A 223 -11.56 -16.52 5.90
C LYS A 223 -11.20 -16.14 4.48
N MET A 224 -10.58 -14.97 4.36
CA MET A 224 -10.05 -14.46 3.10
C MET A 224 -8.84 -15.30 2.66
N LYS A 225 -8.72 -15.62 1.36
CA LYS A 225 -7.59 -16.39 0.83
C LYS A 225 -6.43 -15.45 0.49
N ASN A 226 -6.73 -14.35 -0.20
CA ASN A 226 -5.78 -13.42 -0.79
C ASN A 226 -5.48 -12.24 0.15
N TYR A 227 -6.43 -11.87 1.01
CA TYR A 227 -6.36 -10.67 1.84
C TYR A 227 -6.27 -10.94 3.34
N ILE A 228 -5.71 -9.97 4.06
CA ILE A 228 -5.65 -9.88 5.53
C ILE A 228 -6.72 -8.89 6.01
N ASP A 229 -6.82 -7.78 5.30
CA ASP A 229 -7.94 -6.83 5.32
C ASP A 229 -8.11 -6.26 3.90
N SER A 230 -9.03 -5.32 3.69
CA SER A 230 -9.35 -4.84 2.34
C SER A 230 -8.19 -4.12 1.63
N SER A 231 -7.17 -3.67 2.37
CA SER A 231 -5.95 -3.04 1.84
C SER A 231 -4.77 -4.01 1.78
N HIS A 232 -4.58 -4.80 2.82
CA HIS A 232 -3.37 -5.60 3.00
C HIS A 232 -3.56 -7.00 2.39
N TYR A 233 -2.83 -7.26 1.31
CA TYR A 233 -2.78 -8.58 0.68
C TYR A 233 -1.75 -9.48 1.38
N LYS A 234 -1.94 -10.80 1.28
CA LYS A 234 -1.01 -11.79 1.82
C LYS A 234 0.24 -11.90 0.96
N GLU A 235 1.33 -12.37 1.56
CA GLU A 235 2.62 -12.58 0.90
C GLU A 235 2.51 -13.33 -0.44
N ALA A 236 1.64 -14.34 -0.55
CA ALA A 236 1.43 -15.07 -1.79
C ALA A 236 1.00 -14.17 -2.96
N ILE A 237 0.22 -13.12 -2.69
CA ILE A 237 -0.19 -12.14 -3.70
C ILE A 237 0.95 -11.18 -4.03
N GLY A 238 1.74 -10.77 -3.03
CA GLY A 238 2.97 -10.00 -3.26
C GLY A 238 3.98 -10.74 -4.13
N ASN A 239 4.08 -12.06 -3.96
CA ASN A 239 4.92 -12.92 -4.81
C ASN A 239 4.41 -12.96 -6.25
N LEU A 240 3.09 -12.98 -6.48
CA LEU A 240 2.51 -12.87 -7.83
C LEU A 240 2.78 -11.51 -8.47
N VAL A 241 2.78 -10.43 -7.67
CA VAL A 241 3.18 -9.09 -8.14
C VAL A 241 4.64 -9.12 -8.60
N LEU A 242 5.55 -9.68 -7.79
CA LEU A 242 6.97 -9.82 -8.16
C LEU A 242 7.17 -10.67 -9.43
N ASP A 243 6.50 -11.82 -9.50
CA ASP A 243 6.51 -12.70 -10.69
C ASP A 243 6.08 -11.92 -11.95
N ARG A 244 5.00 -11.13 -11.86
CA ARG A 244 4.48 -10.33 -12.98
C ARG A 244 5.46 -9.25 -13.41
N ILE A 245 5.87 -8.38 -12.49
CA ILE A 245 6.63 -7.16 -12.85
C ILE A 245 8.08 -7.47 -13.25
N LEU A 246 8.66 -8.55 -12.71
CA LEU A 246 10.02 -8.99 -13.04
C LEU A 246 10.04 -10.08 -14.13
N SER A 247 8.87 -10.44 -14.68
CA SER A 247 8.73 -11.52 -15.66
C SER A 247 9.32 -12.86 -15.19
N TYR A 248 9.28 -13.10 -13.88
CA TYR A 248 9.82 -14.30 -13.26
C TYR A 248 8.73 -15.39 -13.18
N LYS A 249 9.05 -16.59 -13.66
CA LYS A 249 8.07 -17.67 -13.85
C LYS A 249 8.21 -18.77 -12.80
N LYS A 250 7.98 -18.44 -11.54
CA LYS A 250 7.91 -19.44 -10.46
C LYS A 250 6.52 -20.02 -10.30
N VAL A 251 5.49 -19.18 -10.37
CA VAL A 251 4.09 -19.58 -10.43
C VAL A 251 3.42 -18.92 -11.63
N GLU A 252 2.40 -19.58 -12.19
CA GLU A 252 1.58 -18.96 -13.23
C GLU A 252 0.75 -17.81 -12.65
N VAL A 253 1.04 -16.58 -13.06
CA VAL A 253 0.27 -15.40 -12.67
C VAL A 253 -1.01 -15.31 -13.53
N PRO A 254 -2.22 -15.21 -12.94
CA PRO A 254 -3.47 -15.06 -13.69
C PRO A 254 -3.39 -13.93 -14.71
N LYS A 255 -3.82 -14.19 -15.96
CA LYS A 255 -3.69 -13.24 -17.08
C LYS A 255 -4.37 -11.89 -16.85
N ASP A 256 -5.40 -11.87 -16.01
CA ASP A 256 -6.14 -10.67 -15.63
C ASP A 256 -5.55 -9.94 -14.42
N PHE A 257 -4.51 -10.48 -13.78
CA PHE A 257 -3.83 -9.88 -12.63
C PHE A 257 -2.54 -9.16 -13.05
N GLY A 258 -2.58 -7.83 -13.03
CA GLY A 258 -1.50 -6.94 -13.43
C GLY A 258 -1.60 -6.53 -14.90
N VAL A 259 -2.00 -5.29 -15.17
CA VAL A 259 -2.00 -4.69 -16.51
C VAL A 259 -0.99 -3.55 -16.56
N TYR A 260 -0.09 -3.57 -17.54
CA TYR A 260 0.87 -2.48 -17.70
C TYR A 260 0.21 -1.28 -18.38
N LEU A 261 0.13 -0.16 -17.66
CA LEU A 261 -0.53 1.06 -18.09
C LEU A 261 0.46 2.07 -18.66
N THR A 262 0.08 2.62 -19.80
CA THR A 262 0.80 3.67 -20.52
C THR A 262 -0.18 4.76 -20.93
N PRO A 263 0.31 5.96 -21.32
CA PRO A 263 -0.57 7.00 -21.85
C PRO A 263 -1.43 6.53 -23.04
N ASP A 264 -0.96 5.54 -23.79
CA ASP A 264 -1.65 5.02 -24.99
C ASP A 264 -2.85 4.13 -24.65
N ASN A 265 -2.83 3.42 -23.51
CA ASN A 265 -3.86 2.42 -23.19
C ASN A 265 -4.79 2.82 -22.04
N ILE A 266 -4.46 3.86 -21.27
CA ILE A 266 -5.17 4.23 -20.04
C ILE A 266 -6.69 4.42 -20.25
N GLU A 267 -7.13 5.12 -21.30
CA GLU A 267 -8.57 5.37 -21.49
C GLU A 267 -9.36 4.09 -21.79
N SER A 268 -8.81 3.22 -22.64
CA SER A 268 -9.42 1.92 -22.94
C SER A 268 -9.50 1.03 -21.70
N HIS A 269 -8.48 1.13 -20.84
CA HIS A 269 -8.40 0.38 -19.61
C HIS A 269 -9.41 0.89 -18.57
N LEU A 270 -9.54 2.21 -18.38
CA LEU A 270 -10.55 2.81 -17.50
C LEU A 270 -11.98 2.44 -17.95
N ALA A 271 -12.25 2.41 -19.26
CA ALA A 271 -13.53 1.94 -19.77
C ALA A 271 -13.80 0.47 -19.42
N LYS A 272 -12.78 -0.39 -19.49
CA LYS A 272 -12.88 -1.80 -19.06
C LYS A 272 -13.15 -1.92 -17.57
N ILE A 273 -12.50 -1.12 -16.72
CA ILE A 273 -12.74 -1.11 -15.27
C ILE A 273 -14.21 -0.76 -14.97
N ARG A 274 -14.77 0.28 -15.60
CA ARG A 274 -16.18 0.65 -15.42
C ARG A 274 -17.13 -0.50 -15.79
N ALA A 275 -16.91 -1.12 -16.95
CA ALA A 275 -17.71 -2.27 -17.39
C ALA A 275 -17.57 -3.48 -16.44
N ASN A 276 -16.36 -3.76 -15.95
CA ASN A 276 -16.12 -4.86 -15.01
C ASN A 276 -16.75 -4.59 -13.65
N ARG A 277 -16.74 -3.34 -13.17
CA ARG A 277 -17.45 -2.93 -11.95
C ARG A 277 -18.93 -3.24 -12.04
N GLU A 278 -19.59 -2.81 -13.12
CA GLU A 278 -21.02 -3.07 -13.32
C GLU A 278 -21.36 -4.57 -13.32
N LYS A 279 -20.50 -5.39 -13.93
CA LYS A 279 -20.64 -6.86 -13.90
C LYS A 279 -20.43 -7.40 -12.48
N TRP A 280 -19.41 -6.93 -11.77
CA TRP A 280 -19.08 -7.38 -10.43
C TRP A 280 -20.19 -7.07 -9.43
N VAL A 281 -20.75 -5.85 -9.45
CA VAL A 281 -21.87 -5.46 -8.55
C VAL A 281 -23.10 -6.35 -8.77
N LYS A 282 -23.41 -6.72 -10.02
CA LYS A 282 -24.53 -7.63 -10.34
C LYS A 282 -24.25 -9.06 -9.88
N ALA A 283 -23.01 -9.51 -10.00
CA ALA A 283 -22.61 -10.88 -9.63
C ALA A 283 -22.36 -11.06 -8.13
N ASN A 284 -22.04 -9.99 -7.40
CA ASN A 284 -21.67 -10.03 -5.97
C ASN A 284 -22.54 -9.05 -5.15
N PRO A 285 -23.87 -9.22 -5.14
CA PRO A 285 -24.78 -8.26 -4.50
C PRO A 285 -24.53 -8.12 -2.99
N ASN A 286 -24.12 -9.19 -2.29
CA ASN A 286 -23.83 -9.15 -0.86
C ASN A 286 -22.62 -8.25 -0.53
N ASP A 287 -21.53 -8.37 -1.29
CA ASP A 287 -20.32 -7.58 -1.07
C ASP A 287 -20.54 -6.12 -1.46
N ALA A 288 -21.31 -5.87 -2.53
CA ALA A 288 -21.72 -4.53 -2.91
C ALA A 288 -22.63 -3.88 -1.86
N GLU A 289 -23.56 -4.64 -1.29
CA GLU A 289 -24.45 -4.16 -0.21
C GLU A 289 -23.68 -3.88 1.08
N LEU A 290 -22.68 -4.70 1.41
CA LEU A 290 -21.79 -4.46 2.55
C LEU A 290 -21.18 -3.05 2.51
N VAL A 291 -20.68 -2.62 1.36
CA VAL A 291 -20.08 -1.28 1.20
C VAL A 291 -21.12 -0.18 1.42
N LYS A 292 -22.36 -0.37 0.96
CA LYS A 292 -23.46 0.59 1.19
C LYS A 292 -23.84 0.70 2.67
N ILE A 293 -23.92 -0.43 3.38
CA ILE A 293 -24.19 -0.44 4.82
C ILE A 293 -23.10 0.34 5.55
N ILE A 294 -21.82 0.07 5.24
CA ILE A 294 -20.70 0.78 5.84
C ILE A 294 -20.79 2.29 5.59
N LYS A 295 -21.12 2.71 4.36
CA LYS A 295 -21.36 4.12 4.04
C LYS A 295 -22.43 4.74 4.96
N GLN A 296 -23.61 4.11 5.06
CA GLN A 296 -24.71 4.61 5.89
C GLN A 296 -24.32 4.74 7.37
N GLU A 297 -23.58 3.76 7.89
CA GLU A 297 -23.05 3.79 9.25
C GLU A 297 -22.07 4.96 9.47
N GLN A 298 -21.18 5.22 8.50
CA GLN A 298 -20.23 6.33 8.60
C GLN A 298 -20.91 7.69 8.49
N GLU A 299 -21.89 7.84 7.60
CA GLU A 299 -22.66 9.09 7.46
C GLU A 299 -23.46 9.39 8.73
N THR A 300 -24.10 8.38 9.32
CA THR A 300 -24.84 8.52 10.58
C THR A 300 -23.95 8.95 11.75
N LYS A 301 -22.71 8.44 11.80
CA LYS A 301 -21.72 8.82 12.83
C LYS A 301 -21.24 10.27 12.69
N LYS A 302 -21.25 10.85 11.49
CA LYS A 302 -20.86 12.26 11.26
C LYS A 302 -21.95 13.26 11.65
N THR A 303 -23.21 12.80 11.73
CA THR A 303 -24.37 13.66 12.07
C THR A 303 -24.73 13.67 13.56
N LYS A 304 -24.07 12.83 14.38
CA LYS A 304 -24.23 12.79 15.84
C LYS A 304 -23.07 13.50 16.52
#